data_AF-A0A8T7CZG1-F1
#
_entry.id   AF-A0A8T7CZG1-F1
#
_cell.length_a   1.000
_cell.length_b   1.000
_cell.length_c   1.000
_cell.angle_alpha   90.00
_cell.angle_beta   90.00
_cell.angle_gamma   90.00
#
_symmetry.space_group_name_H-M   'P 1'
#
loop_
_entity.id
_entity.type
_entity.pdbx_description
1 polymer ?
#
loop_
_entity_poly.entity_id
_entity_poly.type
_entity_poly.pdbx_seq_one_letter_code
_entity_poly.pdbx_strand_id
1 'polypeptide(L)'
;MAKPAASQESIQAERNRENIELAHHAANNDASARKKVNELITPIIQYQTDRFCKRFCKENRYRFSCTLNSPIGSPPADAALCEWGNGSYAWMLDDLSSANRLKKYQARNNASLFDYCYVIANSLPFYERWKNWRFGRNIHVPDYIQALGPGAKTVFYGMRSQLPIEQISQQTSRSIDGTRAMSREIIKLLTQKNRLYLLSPPKNISLTHDDQDGAVQCAIEGETASYDQDIESIEDHQLLAKAWKQLNPVEQYVVEALVIEDQDAELVLNSLKKLNISFKNNVPAAELDRQQLYYFRRKTLSRLHSLMIAE
;
A
#
# COMPACT_ATOMS: atom_id res chain seq x y z
N MET A 1 47.66 -19.27 25.70
CA MET A 1 47.11 -19.86 24.47
C MET A 1 45.89 -19.05 24.05
N ALA A 2 46.05 -18.13 23.11
CA ALA A 2 44.93 -17.34 22.58
C ALA A 2 44.17 -18.19 21.55
N LYS A 3 42.85 -18.31 21.70
CA LYS A 3 41.98 -18.95 20.69
C LYS A 3 42.16 -18.20 19.36
N PRO A 4 42.35 -18.89 18.23
CA PRO A 4 42.40 -18.23 16.93
C PRO A 4 41.06 -17.54 16.67
N ALA A 5 41.09 -16.26 16.31
CA ALA A 5 39.91 -15.51 15.90
C ALA A 5 39.33 -16.17 14.65
N ALA A 6 38.08 -16.65 14.75
CA ALA A 6 37.36 -17.22 13.63
C ALA A 6 37.30 -16.19 12.48
N SER A 7 37.58 -16.62 11.25
CA SER A 7 37.50 -15.75 10.06
C SER A 7 36.06 -15.24 9.93
N GLN A 8 35.87 -13.98 9.48
CA GLN A 8 34.54 -13.38 9.32
C GLN A 8 33.59 -14.25 8.46
N GLU A 9 34.13 -14.97 7.48
CA GLU A 9 33.39 -15.93 6.66
C GLU A 9 32.83 -17.11 7.45
N SER A 10 33.58 -17.65 8.42
CA SER A 10 33.11 -18.73 9.29
C SER A 10 31.99 -18.29 10.24
N ILE A 11 32.07 -17.06 10.76
CA ILE A 11 31.03 -16.48 11.63
C ILE A 11 29.74 -16.26 10.82
N GLN A 12 29.88 -15.81 9.56
CA GLN A 12 28.74 -15.59 8.68
C GLN A 12 28.07 -16.89 8.23
N ALA A 13 28.86 -17.93 7.93
CA ALA A 13 28.34 -19.25 7.57
C ALA A 13 27.53 -19.87 8.72
N GLU A 14 28.00 -19.75 9.96
CA GLU A 14 27.28 -20.25 11.15
C GLU A 14 25.94 -19.52 11.34
N ARG A 15 25.93 -18.17 11.24
CA ARG A 15 24.70 -17.37 11.29
C ARG A 15 23.71 -17.73 10.19
N ASN A 16 24.19 -18.03 8.98
CA ASN A 16 23.33 -18.45 7.89
C ASN A 16 22.69 -19.82 8.17
N ARG A 17 23.45 -20.75 8.77
CA ARG A 17 22.91 -22.05 9.19
C ARG A 17 21.83 -21.89 10.26
N GLU A 18 22.08 -21.08 11.28
CA GLU A 18 21.11 -20.75 12.33
C GLU A 18 19.83 -20.14 11.75
N ASN A 19 19.94 -19.22 10.78
CA ASN A 19 18.79 -18.61 10.12
C ASN A 19 17.96 -19.62 9.29
N ILE A 20 18.63 -20.57 8.63
CA ILE A 20 17.97 -21.63 7.85
C ILE A 20 17.23 -22.58 8.81
N GLU A 21 17.89 -23.02 9.88
CA GLU A 21 17.29 -23.87 10.92
C GLU A 21 16.07 -23.17 11.54
N LEU A 22 16.19 -21.89 11.91
CA LEU A 22 15.10 -21.10 12.45
C LEU A 22 13.89 -21.05 11.50
N ALA A 23 14.13 -20.81 10.21
CA ALA A 23 13.06 -20.77 9.20
C ALA A 23 12.37 -22.14 9.04
N HIS A 24 13.13 -23.24 9.04
CA HIS A 24 12.57 -24.59 8.96
C HIS A 24 11.77 -24.99 10.20
N HIS A 25 12.26 -24.69 11.41
CA HIS A 25 11.54 -24.94 12.65
C HIS A 25 10.24 -24.13 12.71
N ALA A 26 10.28 -22.85 12.34
CA ALA A 26 9.09 -22.01 12.27
C ALA A 26 8.08 -22.53 11.24
N ALA A 27 8.54 -23.02 10.07
CA ALA A 27 7.68 -23.62 9.06
C ALA A 27 7.01 -24.93 9.49
N ASN A 28 7.60 -25.64 10.45
CA ASN A 28 7.06 -26.87 11.04
C ASN A 28 6.19 -26.61 12.28
N ASN A 29 5.72 -25.37 12.49
CA ASN A 29 4.88 -24.94 13.61
C ASN A 29 5.53 -25.03 15.00
N ASP A 30 6.86 -24.95 15.11
CA ASP A 30 7.50 -24.72 16.41
C ASP A 30 7.14 -23.31 16.93
N ALA A 31 6.45 -23.26 18.07
CA ALA A 31 5.99 -22.02 18.70
C ALA A 31 7.15 -21.07 19.06
N SER A 32 8.30 -21.60 19.52
CA SER A 32 9.46 -20.81 19.90
C SER A 32 10.11 -20.17 18.66
N ALA A 33 10.29 -20.96 17.61
CA ALA A 33 10.84 -20.49 16.35
C ALA A 33 9.91 -19.47 15.67
N ARG A 34 8.60 -19.71 15.67
CA ARG A 34 7.61 -18.76 15.14
C ARG A 34 7.63 -17.43 15.89
N LYS A 35 7.77 -17.45 17.22
CA LYS A 35 7.89 -16.23 18.01
C LYS A 35 9.12 -15.41 17.61
N LYS A 36 10.29 -16.05 17.48
CA LYS A 36 11.52 -15.39 17.03
C LYS A 36 11.40 -14.81 15.61
N VAL A 37 10.79 -15.54 14.69
CA VAL A 37 10.54 -15.04 13.32
C VAL A 37 9.58 -13.84 13.35
N ASN A 38 8.52 -13.91 14.16
CA ASN A 38 7.56 -12.80 14.31
C ASN A 38 8.25 -11.54 14.85
N GLU A 39 9.08 -11.68 15.88
CA GLU A 39 9.88 -10.58 16.44
C GLU A 39 10.83 -9.99 15.38
N LEU A 40 11.46 -10.83 14.56
CA LEU A 40 12.35 -10.42 13.48
C LEU A 40 11.62 -9.60 12.39
N ILE A 41 10.41 -10.00 12.01
CA ILE A 41 9.65 -9.35 10.92
C ILE A 41 8.78 -8.18 11.39
N THR A 42 8.53 -8.04 12.70
CA THR A 42 7.69 -6.97 13.25
C THR A 42 8.13 -5.57 12.81
N PRO A 43 9.43 -5.19 12.86
CA PRO A 43 9.87 -3.87 12.38
C PRO A 43 9.61 -3.64 10.89
N ILE A 44 9.71 -4.70 10.06
CA ILE A 44 9.42 -4.64 8.63
C ILE A 44 7.93 -4.35 8.42
N ILE A 45 7.07 -5.05 9.15
CA ILE A 45 5.62 -4.88 9.06
C ILE A 45 5.21 -3.50 9.55
N GLN A 46 5.78 -3.01 10.65
CA GLN A 46 5.53 -1.65 11.15
C GLN A 46 5.89 -0.59 10.11
N TYR A 47 7.06 -0.72 9.47
CA TYR A 47 7.46 0.17 8.37
C TYR A 47 6.50 0.13 7.18
N GLN A 48 6.09 -1.07 6.72
CA GLN A 48 5.17 -1.18 5.58
C GLN A 48 3.76 -0.73 5.91
N THR A 49 3.24 -1.10 7.08
CA THR A 49 1.90 -0.66 7.52
C THR A 49 1.84 0.85 7.70
N ASP A 50 2.92 1.49 8.14
CA ASP A 50 3.00 2.95 8.14
C ASP A 50 2.80 3.52 6.74
N ARG A 51 3.60 3.07 5.78
CA ARG A 51 3.58 3.57 4.41
C ARG A 51 2.27 3.24 3.68
N PHE A 52 1.80 2.00 3.82
CA PHE A 52 0.64 1.50 3.11
C PHE A 52 -0.64 2.04 3.72
N CYS A 53 -0.84 1.92 5.04
CA CYS A 53 -2.07 2.35 5.68
C CYS A 53 -2.23 3.88 5.66
N LYS A 54 -1.16 4.67 5.84
CA LYS A 54 -1.24 6.14 5.79
C LYS A 54 -1.80 6.65 4.47
N ARG A 55 -1.33 6.10 3.34
CA ARG A 55 -1.77 6.48 1.99
C ARG A 55 -3.28 6.33 1.78
N PHE A 56 -3.91 5.37 2.49
CA PHE A 56 -5.34 5.08 2.35
C PHE A 56 -6.15 5.40 3.61
N CYS A 57 -5.55 6.05 4.60
CA CYS A 57 -6.22 6.39 5.85
C CYS A 57 -7.31 7.46 5.61
N LYS A 58 -7.00 8.48 4.79
CA LYS A 58 -7.92 9.56 4.40
C LYS A 58 -8.67 10.12 5.63
N GLU A 59 -10.00 10.19 5.57
CA GLU A 59 -10.84 10.69 6.67
C GLU A 59 -10.88 9.76 7.89
N ASN A 60 -10.52 8.48 7.76
CA ASN A 60 -10.55 7.54 8.89
C ASN A 60 -9.62 7.97 10.02
N ARG A 61 -8.57 8.74 9.71
CA ARG A 61 -7.63 9.28 10.69
C ARG A 61 -8.27 10.21 11.74
N TYR A 62 -9.43 10.78 11.41
CA TYR A 62 -10.18 11.65 12.31
C TYR A 62 -11.29 10.89 13.08
N ARG A 63 -11.66 9.69 12.61
CA ARG A 63 -12.78 8.90 13.16
C ARG A 63 -12.32 7.72 14.03
N PHE A 64 -11.11 7.21 13.79
CA PHE A 64 -10.58 6.02 14.43
C PHE A 64 -9.18 6.25 15.00
N SER A 65 -8.89 5.62 16.14
CA SER A 65 -7.56 5.62 16.73
C SER A 65 -6.69 4.51 16.12
N CYS A 66 -5.53 4.87 15.58
CA CYS A 66 -4.59 3.90 15.02
C CYS A 66 -3.77 3.26 16.15
N THR A 67 -3.74 1.93 16.18
CA THR A 67 -2.96 1.12 17.13
C THR A 67 -1.52 0.87 16.69
N LEU A 68 -1.22 1.05 15.39
CA LEU A 68 0.07 0.67 14.82
C LEU A 68 1.13 1.77 14.91
N ASN A 69 0.73 3.02 14.79
CA ASN A 69 1.62 4.19 14.87
C ASN A 69 0.87 5.37 15.50
N SER A 70 1.63 6.38 15.96
CA SER A 70 1.08 7.60 16.55
C SER A 70 -0.06 8.15 15.67
N PRO A 71 -1.21 8.50 16.27
CA PRO A 71 -2.38 8.93 15.52
C PRO A 71 -2.02 10.15 14.68
N ILE A 72 -2.30 10.06 13.39
CA ILE A 72 -2.16 11.19 12.47
C ILE A 72 -3.46 11.98 12.57
N GLY A 73 -3.42 13.06 13.34
CA GLY A 73 -4.59 13.84 13.70
C GLY A 73 -5.01 13.60 15.15
N SER A 74 -6.06 14.30 15.56
CA SER A 74 -6.59 14.24 16.91
C SER A 74 -7.94 13.55 16.87
N PRO A 75 -7.98 12.19 16.82
CA PRO A 75 -9.24 11.49 16.97
C PRO A 75 -9.83 11.80 18.37
N PRO A 76 -11.16 11.73 18.52
CA PRO A 76 -11.82 11.83 19.82
C PRO A 76 -11.19 10.85 20.83
N ALA A 77 -11.18 11.22 22.13
CA ALA A 77 -10.60 10.39 23.18
C ALA A 77 -11.29 9.01 23.32
N ASP A 78 -12.53 8.90 22.84
CA ASP A 78 -13.38 7.71 22.80
C ASP A 78 -13.44 7.04 21.42
N ALA A 79 -12.57 7.43 20.47
CA ALA A 79 -12.57 6.88 19.13
C ALA A 79 -12.25 5.37 19.12
N ALA A 80 -13.04 4.61 18.37
CA ALA A 80 -12.82 3.18 18.17
C ALA A 80 -11.47 2.90 17.50
N LEU A 81 -10.90 1.72 17.76
CA LEU A 81 -9.64 1.30 17.17
C LEU A 81 -9.78 1.02 15.67
N CYS A 82 -8.77 1.39 14.89
CA CYS A 82 -8.72 1.12 13.46
C CYS A 82 -8.51 -0.38 13.18
N GLU A 83 -9.59 -1.08 12.81
CA GLU A 83 -9.55 -2.50 12.44
C GLU A 83 -8.65 -2.77 11.22
N TRP A 84 -8.55 -1.81 10.31
CA TRP A 84 -7.79 -1.95 9.07
C TRP A 84 -6.28 -1.92 9.25
N GLY A 85 -5.81 -1.18 10.26
CA GLY A 85 -4.41 -1.22 10.66
C GLY A 85 -4.07 -2.62 11.18
N ASN A 86 -4.78 -3.05 12.23
CA ASN A 86 -4.60 -4.38 12.83
C ASN A 86 -4.72 -5.51 11.82
N GLY A 87 -5.71 -5.44 10.92
CA GLY A 87 -5.87 -6.41 9.84
C GLY A 87 -4.68 -6.43 8.88
N SER A 88 -4.14 -5.25 8.52
CA SER A 88 -2.97 -5.16 7.63
C SER A 88 -1.74 -5.75 8.29
N TYR A 89 -1.53 -5.49 9.58
CA TYR A 89 -0.46 -6.09 10.36
C TYR A 89 -0.58 -7.62 10.38
N ALA A 90 -1.76 -8.13 10.73
CA ALA A 90 -2.02 -9.57 10.79
C ALA A 90 -1.83 -10.26 9.44
N TRP A 91 -2.30 -9.63 8.36
CA TRP A 91 -2.13 -10.16 7.00
C TRP A 91 -0.65 -10.21 6.58
N MET A 92 0.11 -9.15 6.82
CA MET A 92 1.54 -9.13 6.49
C MET A 92 2.32 -10.14 7.33
N LEU A 93 1.96 -10.29 8.61
CA LEU A 93 2.54 -11.29 9.49
C LEU A 93 2.31 -12.69 8.95
N ASP A 94 1.08 -13.01 8.52
CA ASP A 94 0.75 -14.31 7.94
C ASP A 94 1.47 -14.56 6.60
N ASP A 95 1.49 -13.60 5.68
CA ASP A 95 2.16 -13.75 4.38
C ASP A 95 3.68 -13.95 4.53
N LEU A 96 4.33 -13.15 5.40
CA LEU A 96 5.78 -13.20 5.63
C LEU A 96 6.21 -14.41 6.48
N SER A 97 5.41 -14.81 7.48
CA SER A 97 5.70 -15.98 8.32
C SER A 97 5.12 -17.30 7.80
N SER A 98 4.53 -17.30 6.60
CA SER A 98 3.92 -18.50 6.03
C SER A 98 4.93 -19.64 5.85
N ALA A 99 4.52 -20.86 6.22
CA ALA A 99 5.38 -22.05 6.13
C ALA A 99 5.91 -22.29 4.71
N ASN A 100 5.10 -22.01 3.69
CA ASN A 100 5.49 -22.12 2.28
C ASN A 100 6.61 -21.15 1.89
N ARG A 101 6.68 -19.98 2.52
CA ARG A 101 7.70 -18.96 2.26
C ARG A 101 8.97 -19.29 3.04
N LEU A 102 8.84 -19.61 4.32
CA LEU A 102 9.98 -19.97 5.17
C LEU A 102 10.74 -21.19 4.65
N LYS A 103 10.05 -22.20 4.10
CA LYS A 103 10.70 -23.37 3.46
C LYS A 103 11.53 -23.03 2.21
N LYS A 104 11.28 -21.88 1.57
CA LYS A 104 12.01 -21.45 0.37
C LYS A 104 13.27 -20.66 0.68
N TYR A 105 13.46 -20.24 1.94
CA TYR A 105 14.65 -19.52 2.34
C TYR A 105 15.88 -20.45 2.36
N GLN A 106 16.96 -20.03 1.71
CA GLN A 106 18.18 -20.82 1.52
C GLN A 106 19.48 -20.02 1.77
N ALA A 107 19.38 -18.82 2.39
CA ALA A 107 20.52 -17.93 2.64
C ALA A 107 21.46 -17.69 1.42
N ARG A 108 20.90 -17.65 0.20
CA ARG A 108 21.68 -17.40 -1.02
C ARG A 108 22.36 -16.03 -0.93
N ASN A 109 23.59 -15.94 -1.42
CA ASN A 109 24.41 -14.71 -1.39
C ASN A 109 24.64 -14.16 0.03
N ASN A 110 24.66 -15.02 1.06
CA ASN A 110 24.81 -14.64 2.47
C ASN A 110 23.70 -13.71 3.00
N ALA A 111 22.53 -13.66 2.33
CA ALA A 111 21.39 -12.89 2.79
C ALA A 111 20.81 -13.52 4.07
N SER A 112 20.54 -12.69 5.08
CA SER A 112 19.88 -13.13 6.30
C SER A 112 18.38 -13.38 6.07
N LEU A 113 17.73 -14.03 7.04
CA LEU A 113 16.27 -14.23 7.00
C LEU A 113 15.53 -12.88 7.02
N PHE A 114 16.09 -11.89 7.71
CA PHE A 114 15.57 -10.53 7.73
C PHE A 114 15.64 -9.91 6.33
N ASP A 115 16.80 -9.97 5.67
CA ASP A 115 16.99 -9.39 4.33
C ASP A 115 16.03 -10.02 3.31
N TYR A 116 15.86 -11.33 3.39
CA TYR A 116 14.92 -12.07 2.56
C TYR A 116 13.48 -11.56 2.73
N CYS A 117 13.01 -11.47 3.97
CA CYS A 117 11.66 -10.96 4.27
C CYS A 117 11.51 -9.47 3.90
N TYR A 118 12.56 -8.66 4.12
CA TYR A 118 12.58 -7.24 3.84
C TYR A 118 12.44 -6.96 2.34
N VAL A 119 13.18 -7.68 1.50
CA VAL A 119 13.08 -7.58 0.04
C VAL A 119 11.68 -7.95 -0.44
N ILE A 120 11.09 -9.00 0.12
CA ILE A 120 9.72 -9.42 -0.23
C ILE A 120 8.73 -8.33 0.15
N ALA A 121 8.79 -7.82 1.38
CA ALA A 121 7.86 -6.81 1.88
C ALA A 121 7.92 -5.49 1.09
N ASN A 122 9.09 -5.14 0.54
CA ASN A 122 9.29 -3.96 -0.30
C ASN A 122 8.99 -4.19 -1.81
N SER A 123 8.65 -5.42 -2.21
CA SER A 123 8.38 -5.73 -3.60
C SER A 123 6.98 -5.24 -4.04
N LEU A 124 6.87 -4.78 -5.31
CA LEU A 124 5.58 -4.40 -5.90
C LEU A 124 4.53 -5.53 -5.84
N PRO A 125 4.87 -6.82 -6.10
CA PRO A 125 3.93 -7.92 -5.94
C PRO A 125 3.37 -8.04 -4.52
N PHE A 126 4.14 -7.74 -3.48
CA PHE A 126 3.66 -7.77 -2.10
C PHE A 126 2.66 -6.65 -1.84
N TYR A 127 2.96 -5.43 -2.31
CA TYR A 127 2.06 -4.29 -2.23
C TYR A 127 0.73 -4.53 -2.98
N GLU A 128 0.76 -5.10 -4.19
CA GLU A 128 -0.46 -5.42 -4.93
C GLU A 128 -1.27 -6.54 -4.28
N ARG A 129 -0.63 -7.57 -3.71
CA ARG A 129 -1.35 -8.59 -2.91
C ARG A 129 -2.01 -7.98 -1.68
N TRP A 130 -1.31 -7.10 -0.97
CA TRP A 130 -1.88 -6.38 0.18
C TRP A 130 -3.07 -5.51 -0.25
N LYS A 131 -2.96 -4.74 -1.34
CA LYS A 131 -4.07 -3.96 -1.90
C LYS A 131 -5.25 -4.84 -2.31
N ASN A 132 -4.97 -5.99 -2.92
CA ASN A 132 -6.01 -6.94 -3.32
C ASN A 132 -6.76 -7.49 -2.11
N TRP A 133 -6.04 -7.84 -1.03
CA TRP A 133 -6.65 -8.23 0.24
C TRP A 133 -7.44 -7.08 0.89
N ARG A 134 -6.85 -5.88 0.93
CA ARG A 134 -7.38 -4.71 1.65
C ARG A 134 -8.60 -4.08 0.98
N PHE A 135 -8.62 -4.04 -0.35
CA PHE A 135 -9.63 -3.34 -1.16
C PHE A 135 -10.43 -4.29 -2.06
N GLY A 136 -10.13 -5.60 -2.04
CA GLY A 136 -10.91 -6.61 -2.73
C GLY A 136 -10.85 -6.57 -4.25
N ARG A 137 -9.77 -6.03 -4.86
CA ARG A 137 -9.64 -5.99 -6.33
C ARG A 137 -9.53 -7.39 -6.98
N ASN A 138 -9.32 -8.44 -6.18
CA ASN A 138 -9.54 -9.84 -6.57
C ASN A 138 -10.09 -10.62 -5.36
N ILE A 139 -11.41 -10.65 -5.19
CA ILE A 139 -12.05 -11.46 -4.16
C ILE A 139 -11.80 -12.94 -4.46
N HIS A 140 -11.28 -13.68 -3.48
CA HIS A 140 -11.23 -15.12 -3.54
C HIS A 140 -12.62 -15.68 -3.85
N VAL A 141 -12.80 -16.21 -5.06
CA VAL A 141 -14.01 -16.93 -5.44
C VAL A 141 -13.99 -18.24 -4.67
N PRO A 142 -14.96 -18.51 -3.78
CA PRO A 142 -14.96 -19.72 -2.99
C PRO A 142 -14.87 -20.98 -3.87
N ASP A 143 -14.12 -21.98 -3.42
CA ASP A 143 -13.83 -23.19 -4.22
C ASP A 143 -15.11 -23.92 -4.68
N TYR A 144 -16.20 -23.86 -3.91
CA TYR A 144 -17.49 -24.43 -4.28
C TYR A 144 -18.19 -23.69 -5.44
N ILE A 145 -17.85 -22.43 -5.70
CA ILE A 145 -18.31 -21.69 -6.89
C ILE A 145 -17.42 -22.04 -8.08
N GLN A 146 -16.12 -22.22 -7.85
CA GLN A 146 -15.19 -22.67 -8.91
C GLN A 146 -15.54 -24.10 -9.39
N ALA A 147 -16.04 -24.94 -8.49
CA ALA A 147 -16.50 -26.31 -8.79
C ALA A 147 -17.74 -26.39 -9.69
N LEU A 148 -18.48 -25.27 -9.90
CA LEU A 148 -19.62 -25.21 -10.83
C LEU A 148 -19.20 -25.28 -12.31
N GLY A 149 -17.91 -25.21 -12.60
CA GLY A 149 -17.35 -25.44 -13.93
C GLY A 149 -16.77 -24.19 -14.61
N PRO A 150 -16.33 -24.33 -15.87
CA PRO A 150 -15.61 -23.28 -16.59
C PRO A 150 -16.52 -22.07 -16.83
N GLY A 151 -16.07 -20.89 -16.40
CA GLY A 151 -16.81 -19.62 -16.52
C GLY A 151 -17.57 -19.21 -15.25
N ALA A 152 -17.74 -20.07 -14.24
CA ALA A 152 -18.44 -19.73 -13.00
C ALA A 152 -17.76 -18.60 -12.21
N LYS A 153 -16.43 -18.54 -12.27
CA LYS A 153 -15.63 -17.42 -11.72
C LYS A 153 -16.00 -16.08 -12.39
N THR A 154 -16.11 -16.08 -13.71
CA THR A 154 -16.45 -14.89 -14.49
C THR A 154 -17.89 -14.46 -14.24
N VAL A 155 -18.83 -15.41 -14.17
CA VAL A 155 -20.23 -15.13 -13.81
C VAL A 155 -20.32 -14.55 -12.39
N PHE A 156 -19.63 -15.13 -11.41
CA PHE A 156 -19.61 -14.61 -10.04
C PHE A 156 -19.07 -13.17 -9.96
N TYR A 157 -18.01 -12.85 -10.70
CA TYR A 157 -17.50 -11.48 -10.77
C TYR A 157 -18.47 -10.53 -11.47
N GLY A 158 -19.06 -10.94 -12.60
CA GLY A 158 -20.06 -10.14 -13.30
C GLY A 158 -21.27 -9.81 -12.42
N MET A 159 -21.77 -10.79 -11.67
CA MET A 159 -22.87 -10.62 -10.71
C MET A 159 -22.50 -9.65 -9.59
N ARG A 160 -21.28 -9.74 -9.05
CA ARG A 160 -20.81 -8.84 -7.99
C ARG A 160 -20.61 -7.41 -8.49
N SER A 161 -20.14 -7.26 -9.72
CA SER A 161 -19.99 -5.96 -10.40
C SER A 161 -21.33 -5.39 -10.89
N GLN A 162 -22.46 -6.06 -10.60
CA GLN A 162 -23.80 -5.65 -11.02
C GLN A 162 -23.94 -5.49 -12.56
N LEU A 163 -23.17 -6.26 -13.33
CA LEU A 163 -23.27 -6.24 -14.79
C LEU A 163 -24.58 -6.90 -15.26
N PRO A 164 -25.20 -6.41 -16.35
CA PRO A 164 -26.31 -7.09 -17.01
C PRO A 164 -25.94 -8.51 -17.44
N ILE A 165 -26.89 -9.45 -17.33
CA ILE A 165 -26.67 -10.88 -17.65
C ILE A 165 -26.22 -11.06 -19.11
N GLU A 166 -26.68 -10.18 -19.99
CA GLU A 166 -26.35 -10.13 -21.40
C GLU A 166 -24.84 -9.87 -21.60
N GLN A 167 -24.27 -8.90 -20.88
CA GLN A 167 -22.83 -8.61 -20.93
C GLN A 167 -22.01 -9.75 -20.33
N ILE A 168 -22.48 -10.35 -19.24
CA ILE A 168 -21.83 -11.51 -18.61
C ILE A 168 -21.83 -12.72 -19.58
N SER A 169 -22.92 -12.91 -20.33
CA SER A 169 -23.03 -14.00 -21.31
C SER A 169 -22.05 -13.84 -22.47
N GLN A 170 -21.84 -12.61 -22.93
CA GLN A 170 -20.84 -12.27 -23.95
C GLN A 170 -19.41 -12.54 -23.46
N GLN A 171 -19.09 -12.15 -22.22
CA GLN A 171 -17.77 -12.38 -21.61
C GLN A 171 -17.47 -13.86 -21.33
N THR A 172 -18.51 -14.67 -21.15
CA THR A 172 -18.38 -16.10 -20.84
C THR A 172 -18.56 -17.01 -22.05
N SER A 173 -18.82 -16.43 -23.23
CA SER A 173 -19.14 -17.16 -24.47
C SER A 173 -20.25 -18.21 -24.27
N ARG A 174 -21.19 -17.93 -23.37
CA ARG A 174 -22.32 -18.82 -23.02
C ARG A 174 -23.63 -18.22 -23.51
N SER A 175 -24.65 -19.06 -23.68
CA SER A 175 -26.01 -18.55 -23.91
C SER A 175 -26.51 -17.73 -22.73
N ILE A 176 -27.39 -16.78 -23.00
CA ILE A 176 -28.03 -15.94 -21.97
C ILE A 176 -28.74 -16.81 -20.93
N ASP A 177 -29.46 -17.85 -21.38
CA ASP A 177 -30.16 -18.78 -20.49
C ASP A 177 -29.21 -19.63 -19.65
N GLY A 178 -28.07 -20.05 -20.22
CA GLY A 178 -27.03 -20.76 -19.49
C GLY A 178 -26.37 -19.90 -18.41
N THR A 179 -26.15 -18.62 -18.71
CA THR A 179 -25.61 -17.63 -17.76
C THR A 179 -26.60 -17.35 -16.64
N ARG A 180 -27.90 -17.26 -16.97
CA ARG A 180 -28.99 -17.07 -16.00
C ARG A 180 -29.16 -18.28 -15.08
N ALA A 181 -29.07 -19.51 -15.61
CA ALA A 181 -29.09 -20.73 -14.81
C ALA A 181 -27.92 -20.79 -13.82
N MET A 182 -26.71 -20.51 -14.30
CA MET A 182 -25.50 -20.47 -13.45
C MET A 182 -25.58 -19.38 -12.37
N SER A 183 -26.13 -18.21 -12.70
CA SER A 183 -26.32 -17.13 -11.73
C SER A 183 -27.27 -17.54 -10.60
N ARG A 184 -28.38 -18.23 -10.94
CA ARG A 184 -29.33 -18.78 -9.95
C ARG A 184 -28.69 -19.84 -9.07
N GLU A 185 -27.84 -20.69 -9.64
CA GLU A 185 -27.12 -21.73 -8.91
C GLU A 185 -26.09 -21.15 -7.94
N ILE A 186 -25.34 -20.13 -8.35
CA ILE A 186 -24.43 -19.37 -7.50
C ILE A 186 -25.19 -18.72 -6.33
N ILE A 187 -26.33 -18.08 -6.60
CA ILE A 187 -27.18 -17.50 -5.54
C ILE A 187 -27.65 -18.59 -4.58
N LYS A 188 -28.13 -19.73 -5.09
CA LYS A 188 -28.58 -20.86 -4.26
C LYS A 188 -27.48 -21.36 -3.33
N LEU A 189 -26.26 -21.56 -3.85
CA LEU A 189 -25.11 -22.03 -3.05
C LEU A 189 -24.67 -20.99 -2.01
N LEU A 190 -24.64 -19.72 -2.39
CA LEU A 190 -24.30 -18.64 -1.46
C LEU A 190 -25.35 -18.48 -0.36
N THR A 191 -26.64 -18.63 -0.67
CA THR A 191 -27.73 -18.60 0.31
C THR A 191 -27.67 -19.80 1.24
N GLN A 192 -27.46 -21.03 0.73
CA GLN A 192 -27.30 -22.22 1.56
C GLN A 192 -26.14 -22.14 2.56
N LYS A 193 -25.09 -21.39 2.21
CA LYS A 193 -23.91 -21.18 3.05
C LYS A 193 -23.95 -19.86 3.85
N ASN A 194 -25.06 -19.13 3.83
CA ASN A 194 -25.22 -17.82 4.48
C ASN A 194 -24.14 -16.79 4.08
N ARG A 195 -23.70 -16.82 2.82
CA ARG A 195 -22.65 -15.93 2.27
C ARG A 195 -23.15 -15.04 1.14
N LEU A 196 -24.46 -14.77 1.08
CA LEU A 196 -25.06 -13.94 0.04
C LEU A 196 -24.48 -12.51 0.00
N TYR A 197 -24.03 -12.00 1.14
CA TYR A 197 -23.37 -10.70 1.27
C TYR A 197 -22.13 -10.54 0.35
N LEU A 198 -21.53 -11.63 -0.15
CA LEU A 198 -20.41 -11.57 -1.09
C LEU A 198 -20.77 -10.98 -2.46
N LEU A 199 -22.06 -10.99 -2.84
CA LEU A 199 -22.56 -10.38 -4.07
C LEU A 199 -22.94 -8.89 -3.90
N SER A 200 -22.98 -8.40 -2.67
CA SER A 200 -23.38 -7.03 -2.34
C SER A 200 -22.18 -6.29 -1.76
N PRO A 201 -21.20 -5.87 -2.60
CA PRO A 201 -20.15 -4.98 -2.11
C PRO A 201 -20.80 -3.66 -1.66
N PRO A 202 -20.30 -3.02 -0.58
CA PRO A 202 -20.75 -1.68 -0.24
C PRO A 202 -20.53 -0.76 -1.44
N LYS A 203 -21.62 -0.15 -1.94
CA LYS A 203 -21.53 0.86 -3.00
C LYS A 203 -20.78 2.05 -2.41
N ASN A 204 -19.53 2.23 -2.82
CA ASN A 204 -18.85 3.50 -2.63
C ASN A 204 -19.48 4.49 -3.61
N ILE A 205 -20.40 5.32 -3.11
CA ILE A 205 -20.99 6.41 -3.88
C ILE A 205 -19.86 7.43 -4.09
N SER A 206 -19.30 7.47 -5.30
CA SER A 206 -18.37 8.53 -5.67
C SER A 206 -19.20 9.79 -5.92
N LEU A 207 -19.05 10.80 -5.07
CA LEU A 207 -19.80 12.07 -5.15
C LEU A 207 -19.30 13.00 -6.26
N THR A 208 -18.66 12.49 -7.30
CA THR A 208 -17.95 13.30 -8.32
C THR A 208 -18.12 12.82 -9.76
N HIS A 209 -19.19 12.11 -10.14
CA HIS A 209 -19.48 11.87 -11.55
C HIS A 209 -20.90 12.33 -11.91
N ASP A 210 -20.95 13.39 -12.72
CA ASP A 210 -22.02 13.64 -13.67
C ASP A 210 -21.91 12.59 -14.80
N ASP A 211 -23.05 12.04 -15.18
CA ASP A 211 -23.23 11.11 -16.28
C ASP A 211 -22.73 11.72 -17.60
N GLN A 212 -21.67 11.17 -18.20
CA GLN A 212 -21.53 11.14 -19.65
C GLN A 212 -20.92 9.83 -20.14
N ASP A 213 -21.66 9.23 -21.06
CA ASP A 213 -21.38 8.05 -21.85
C ASP A 213 -20.01 8.04 -22.52
N GLY A 214 -19.47 6.82 -22.68
CA GLY A 214 -18.87 6.44 -23.96
C GLY A 214 -17.40 6.00 -23.95
N ALA A 215 -17.23 4.74 -24.38
CA ALA A 215 -16.05 4.19 -25.04
C ALA A 215 -14.85 3.75 -24.16
N VAL A 216 -14.86 2.44 -23.93
CA VAL A 216 -13.76 1.57 -23.53
C VAL A 216 -12.66 1.56 -24.61
N GLN A 217 -11.42 1.82 -24.21
CA GLN A 217 -10.23 1.26 -24.85
C GLN A 217 -9.08 1.21 -23.83
N CYS A 218 -8.97 0.07 -23.13
CA CYS A 218 -7.74 -0.29 -22.43
C CYS A 218 -6.87 -1.09 -23.39
N ALA A 219 -5.94 -0.41 -24.06
CA ALA A 219 -4.77 -1.06 -24.62
C ALA A 219 -3.93 -1.57 -23.44
N ILE A 220 -3.83 -2.89 -23.32
CA ILE A 220 -2.91 -3.56 -22.40
C ILE A 220 -1.56 -3.56 -23.11
N GLU A 221 -0.74 -2.54 -22.88
CA GLU A 221 0.70 -2.66 -23.08
C GLU A 221 1.29 -3.39 -21.86
N GLY A 222 1.99 -4.48 -22.13
CA GLY A 222 2.65 -5.27 -21.11
C GLY A 222 3.82 -4.48 -20.52
N GLU A 223 3.60 -3.83 -19.38
CA GLU A 223 4.66 -3.18 -18.62
C GLU A 223 5.41 -4.22 -17.77
N THR A 224 6.36 -4.90 -18.39
CA THR A 224 7.51 -5.46 -17.67
C THR A 224 8.22 -4.32 -16.97
N ALA A 225 8.26 -4.34 -15.63
CA ALA A 225 9.07 -3.40 -14.87
C ALA A 225 10.55 -3.58 -15.23
N SER A 226 11.11 -2.63 -15.98
CA SER A 226 12.56 -2.47 -16.09
C SER A 226 13.07 -1.93 -14.76
N TYR A 227 14.09 -2.58 -14.19
CA TYR A 227 14.74 -2.16 -12.94
C TYR A 227 15.92 -1.21 -13.18
N ASP A 228 16.25 -0.94 -14.43
CA ASP A 228 17.15 0.15 -14.77
C ASP A 228 16.32 1.43 -14.72
N GLN A 229 16.41 2.15 -13.59
CA GLN A 229 16.05 3.57 -13.61
C GLN A 229 16.92 4.19 -14.69
N ASP A 230 16.29 4.89 -15.63
CA ASP A 230 17.04 5.62 -16.64
C ASP A 230 18.11 6.48 -15.96
N ILE A 231 19.31 6.54 -16.54
CA ILE A 231 20.42 7.32 -15.99
C ILE A 231 19.96 8.77 -15.81
N GLU A 232 19.16 9.26 -16.75
CA GLU A 232 18.51 10.57 -16.69
C GLU A 232 17.63 10.73 -15.45
N SER A 233 16.85 9.71 -15.06
CA SER A 233 16.03 9.74 -13.84
C SER A 233 16.87 9.75 -12.56
N ILE A 234 18.02 9.08 -12.55
CA ILE A 234 18.94 9.09 -11.40
C ILE A 234 19.58 10.47 -11.26
N GLU A 235 20.01 11.06 -12.37
CA GLU A 235 20.59 12.41 -12.43
C GLU A 235 19.56 13.46 -12.00
N ASP A 236 18.33 13.39 -12.52
CA ASP A 236 17.22 14.26 -12.13
C ASP A 236 16.93 14.19 -10.63
N HIS A 237 16.93 12.99 -10.05
CA HIS A 237 16.75 12.81 -8.61
C HIS A 237 17.88 13.43 -7.80
N GLN A 238 19.12 13.34 -8.28
CA GLN A 238 20.28 13.96 -7.62
C GLN A 238 20.24 15.49 -7.73
N LEU A 239 19.89 16.03 -8.90
CA LEU A 239 19.72 17.47 -9.14
C LEU A 239 18.59 18.02 -8.27
N LEU A 240 17.46 17.34 -8.22
CA LEU A 240 16.34 17.70 -7.34
C LEU A 240 16.77 17.69 -5.88
N ALA A 241 17.48 16.66 -5.42
CA ALA A 241 17.94 16.57 -4.04
C ALA A 241 18.94 17.69 -3.66
N LYS A 242 19.81 18.10 -4.60
CA LYS A 242 20.70 19.25 -4.42
C LYS A 242 19.91 20.56 -4.37
N ALA A 243 19.02 20.79 -5.33
CA ALA A 243 18.20 21.99 -5.41
C ALA A 243 17.28 22.12 -4.18
N TRP A 244 16.75 21.01 -3.68
CA TRP A 244 15.91 20.95 -2.47
C TRP A 244 16.63 21.48 -1.23
N LYS A 245 17.91 21.13 -1.05
CA LYS A 245 18.73 21.60 0.08
C LYS A 245 18.98 23.11 0.07
N GLN A 246 18.81 23.78 -1.06
CA GLN A 246 18.98 25.22 -1.20
C GLN A 246 17.69 26.02 -0.93
N LEU A 247 16.55 25.33 -0.80
CA LEU A 247 15.30 25.94 -0.34
C LEU A 247 15.35 26.21 1.17
N ASN A 248 14.71 27.28 1.59
CA ASN A 248 14.56 27.57 3.01
C ASN A 248 13.52 26.63 3.66
N PRO A 249 13.50 26.49 5.00
CA PRO A 249 12.58 25.56 5.68
C PRO A 249 11.10 25.85 5.42
N VAL A 250 10.73 27.11 5.20
CA VAL A 250 9.33 27.51 4.92
C VAL A 250 8.93 27.14 3.50
N GLU A 251 9.85 27.28 2.54
CA GLU A 251 9.70 26.86 1.15
C GLU A 251 9.55 25.34 1.05
N GLN A 252 10.40 24.58 1.74
CA GLN A 252 10.30 23.12 1.81
C GLN A 252 8.95 22.69 2.41
N TYR A 253 8.57 23.25 3.55
CA TYR A 253 7.31 22.95 4.21
C TYR A 253 6.09 23.23 3.31
N VAL A 254 6.07 24.36 2.61
CA VAL A 254 4.94 24.70 1.73
C VAL A 254 4.85 23.77 0.52
N VAL A 255 5.99 23.35 -0.06
CA VAL A 255 5.99 22.41 -1.18
C VAL A 255 5.62 21.00 -0.72
N GLU A 256 6.15 20.54 0.41
CA GLU A 256 5.76 19.26 1.02
C GLU A 256 4.26 19.22 1.29
N ALA A 257 3.75 20.20 2.03
CA ALA A 257 2.35 20.23 2.43
C ALA A 257 1.39 20.37 1.25
N LEU A 258 1.66 21.25 0.27
CA LEU A 258 0.71 21.53 -0.82
C LEU A 258 0.91 20.74 -2.11
N VAL A 259 2.07 20.13 -2.34
CA VAL A 259 2.38 19.45 -3.61
C VAL A 259 2.60 17.96 -3.41
N ILE A 260 3.32 17.57 -2.35
CA ILE A 260 3.63 16.16 -2.07
C ILE A 260 2.49 15.52 -1.27
N GLU A 261 2.00 16.23 -0.25
CA GLU A 261 0.99 15.72 0.69
C GLU A 261 -0.44 16.16 0.36
N ASP A 262 -0.62 17.05 -0.63
CA ASP A 262 -1.91 17.55 -1.12
C ASP A 262 -2.84 18.03 0.03
N GLN A 263 -2.26 18.73 1.02
CA GLN A 263 -3.01 19.28 2.15
C GLN A 263 -3.84 20.50 1.73
N ASP A 264 -4.95 20.71 2.43
CA ASP A 264 -5.80 21.88 2.21
C ASP A 264 -5.08 23.19 2.60
N ALA A 265 -5.24 24.22 1.77
CA ALA A 265 -4.57 25.50 1.93
C ALA A 265 -4.93 26.22 3.26
N GLU A 266 -6.15 26.05 3.77
CA GLU A 266 -6.55 26.63 5.05
C GLU A 266 -5.83 25.99 6.23
N LEU A 267 -5.58 24.67 6.17
CA LEU A 267 -4.84 23.96 7.20
C LEU A 267 -3.37 24.38 7.23
N VAL A 268 -2.77 24.57 6.06
CA VAL A 268 -1.39 25.06 5.93
C VAL A 268 -1.29 26.49 6.47
N LEU A 269 -2.22 27.38 6.12
CA LEU A 269 -2.26 28.75 6.66
C LEU A 269 -2.44 28.79 8.17
N ASN A 270 -3.36 27.99 8.71
CA ASN A 270 -3.60 27.91 10.14
C ASN A 270 -2.35 27.44 10.90
N SER A 271 -1.61 26.48 10.32
CA SER A 271 -0.36 25.99 10.89
C SER A 271 0.72 27.06 10.90
N LEU A 272 0.89 27.80 9.79
CA LEU A 272 1.83 28.92 9.68
C LEU A 272 1.48 30.05 10.67
N LYS A 273 0.20 30.40 10.80
CA LYS A 273 -0.32 31.38 11.77
C LYS A 273 -0.04 30.97 13.20
N LYS A 274 -0.32 29.72 13.55
CA LYS A 274 -0.13 29.18 14.90
C LYS A 274 1.34 29.16 15.31
N LEU A 275 2.25 28.92 14.37
CA LEU A 275 3.69 28.91 14.60
C LEU A 275 4.34 30.29 14.44
N ASN A 276 3.53 31.33 14.14
CA ASN A 276 4.00 32.68 13.86
C ASN A 276 5.07 32.75 12.75
N ILE A 277 4.93 31.89 11.74
CA ILE A 277 5.86 31.81 10.60
C ILE A 277 5.32 32.67 9.46
N SER A 278 6.16 33.58 8.96
CA SER A 278 5.84 34.41 7.81
C SER A 278 6.66 34.05 6.58
N PHE A 279 6.10 34.30 5.38
CA PHE A 279 6.81 34.18 4.11
C PHE A 279 7.87 35.27 3.90
N LYS A 280 7.75 36.42 4.60
CA LYS A 280 8.69 37.54 4.53
C LYS A 280 8.74 38.29 5.85
N ASN A 281 9.92 38.81 6.21
CA ASN A 281 10.18 39.50 7.47
C ASN A 281 9.25 40.70 7.78
N ASN A 282 8.53 41.24 6.78
CA ASN A 282 7.68 42.43 6.93
C ASN A 282 6.17 42.14 6.80
N VAL A 283 5.76 40.87 6.68
CA VAL A 283 4.34 40.50 6.63
C VAL A 283 4.02 39.70 7.89
N PRO A 284 3.09 40.13 8.75
CA PRO A 284 2.67 39.34 9.91
C PRO A 284 2.06 38.01 9.48
N ALA A 285 2.35 36.93 10.22
CA ALA A 285 1.77 35.61 9.94
C ALA A 285 0.23 35.63 9.96
N ALA A 286 -0.35 36.48 10.81
CA ALA A 286 -1.80 36.68 10.93
C ALA A 286 -2.47 37.20 9.64
N GLU A 287 -1.74 37.96 8.83
CA GLU A 287 -2.23 38.58 7.60
C GLU A 287 -2.08 37.68 6.36
N LEU A 288 -1.54 36.47 6.54
CA LEU A 288 -1.39 35.53 5.44
C LEU A 288 -2.75 35.07 4.91
N ASP A 289 -2.89 35.15 3.58
CA ASP A 289 -4.08 34.70 2.85
C ASP A 289 -3.78 33.53 1.91
N ARG A 290 -4.85 32.94 1.36
CA ARG A 290 -4.79 31.77 0.47
C ARG A 290 -4.11 32.08 -0.86
N GLN A 291 -4.27 33.30 -1.38
CA GLN A 291 -3.68 33.71 -2.64
C GLN A 291 -2.16 33.87 -2.51
N GLN A 292 -1.70 34.46 -1.41
CA GLN A 292 -0.31 34.61 -1.03
C GLN A 292 0.36 33.26 -0.84
N LEU A 293 -0.32 32.30 -0.21
CA LEU A 293 0.20 30.93 -0.07
C LEU A 293 0.37 30.25 -1.44
N TYR A 294 -0.62 30.34 -2.34
CA TYR A 294 -0.48 29.77 -3.69
C TYR A 294 0.56 30.51 -4.54
N TYR A 295 0.66 31.83 -4.38
CA TYR A 295 1.70 32.62 -5.01
C TYR A 295 3.09 32.21 -4.51
N PHE A 296 3.24 32.03 -3.19
CA PHE A 296 4.47 31.56 -2.57
C PHE A 296 4.83 30.17 -3.08
N ARG A 297 3.89 29.21 -3.10
CA ARG A 297 4.06 27.88 -3.72
C ARG A 297 4.56 27.98 -5.15
N ARG A 298 3.91 28.78 -6.00
CA ARG A 298 4.30 28.94 -7.40
C ARG A 298 5.70 29.53 -7.53
N LYS A 299 6.02 30.54 -6.72
CA LYS A 299 7.35 31.15 -6.68
C LYS A 299 8.42 30.15 -6.24
N THR A 300 8.14 29.34 -5.23
CA THR A 300 9.06 28.30 -4.75
C THR A 300 9.30 27.23 -5.80
N LEU A 301 8.25 26.78 -6.50
CA LEU A 301 8.38 25.82 -7.61
C LEU A 301 9.19 26.40 -8.78
N SER A 302 8.95 27.67 -9.15
CA SER A 302 9.75 28.35 -10.16
C SER A 302 11.22 28.48 -9.74
N ARG A 303 11.48 28.77 -8.46
CA ARG A 303 12.83 28.81 -7.91
C ARG A 303 13.49 27.43 -7.94
N LEU A 304 12.79 26.38 -7.52
CA LEU A 304 13.28 25.00 -7.55
C LEU A 304 13.65 24.58 -8.98
N HIS A 305 12.81 24.90 -9.96
CA HIS A 305 13.09 24.68 -11.37
C HIS A 305 14.33 25.46 -11.85
N SER A 306 14.47 26.74 -11.48
CA SER A 306 15.68 27.50 -11.81
C SER A 306 16.95 26.90 -11.19
N LEU A 307 16.86 26.36 -9.97
CA LEU A 307 17.99 25.71 -9.30
C LEU A 307 18.38 24.37 -9.93
N MET A 308 17.44 23.70 -10.61
CA MET A 308 17.71 22.48 -11.36
C MET A 308 18.36 22.76 -12.73
N ILE A 309 18.17 23.96 -13.29
CA ILE A 309 18.68 24.37 -14.62
C ILE A 309 19.98 25.21 -14.52
N ALA A 310 20.26 25.80 -13.35
CA ALA A 310 21.40 26.71 -13.17
C ALA A 310 22.75 26.02 -12.91
N GLU A 311 22.83 24.69 -13.04
CA GLU A 311 24.06 23.89 -13.13
C GLU A 311 24.18 23.29 -14.53
#